data_AF-K1U690-F1
#
_entry.id   AF-K1U690-F1
#
_cell.length_a   1.000
_cell.length_b   1.000
_cell.length_c   1.000
_cell.angle_alpha   90.00
_cell.angle_beta   90.00
_cell.angle_gamma   90.00
#
_symmetry.space_group_name_H-M   'P 1'
#
loop_
_entity.id
_entity.type
_entity.pdbx_description
1 polymer ?
#
loop_
_entity_poly.entity_id
_entity_poly.type
_entity_poly.pdbx_seq_one_letter_code
_entity_poly.pdbx_strand_id
1 'polypeptide(L)'
;MGYTVFEASKRGIESKLTAFVPLHTNAEINRLDVTNTTDEPAVIDVTGSVEWCLWNAVDDSSNFQRNLSTGEVEIERETDATLLYHKTEFKERRNHYAFYGVNAPVVGFDTSRDEFLGQFNGWDTPQVIAEGKAHDSVAHGWFPIAANRVRLELQPGETASLVFMLGYIEVAKDQKWEDPNDPAKVGIINKKPAHELFRRFATVEQVEAALKELNSYWSELLTTYSVDSGDEKLDRMVNIWHQYQCMVTFNMSRSASYYESGMGRGMGFRDSNQDLLGFVHLIPERARERIIDIASTQMED
;
A
#
# COMPACT_ATOMS: atom_id res chain seq x y z
N MET A 1 -14.24 -7.95 -4.35
CA MET A 1 -13.01 -8.78 -4.39
C MET A 1 -11.82 -7.87 -4.68
N GLY A 2 -10.61 -8.23 -4.23
CA GLY A 2 -9.44 -7.34 -4.34
C GLY A 2 -9.43 -6.18 -3.33
N TYR A 3 -10.25 -6.26 -2.29
CA TYR A 3 -10.29 -5.33 -1.17
C TYR A 3 -10.63 -6.09 0.12
N THR A 4 -10.29 -5.49 1.26
CA THR A 4 -10.67 -5.96 2.59
C THR A 4 -11.26 -4.81 3.40
N VAL A 5 -12.23 -5.11 4.25
CA VAL A 5 -12.79 -4.17 5.22
C VAL A 5 -12.53 -4.70 6.63
N PHE A 6 -11.92 -3.87 7.47
CA PHE A 6 -11.72 -4.13 8.88
C PHE A 6 -12.62 -3.21 9.70
N GLU A 7 -13.37 -3.76 10.64
CA GLU A 7 -14.30 -3.01 11.49
C GLU A 7 -13.95 -3.25 12.97
N ALA A 8 -13.93 -2.18 13.76
CA ALA A 8 -13.70 -2.24 15.19
C ALA A 8 -14.57 -1.22 15.92
N SER A 9 -14.93 -1.52 17.16
CA SER A 9 -15.62 -0.58 18.05
C SER A 9 -15.04 -0.67 19.45
N LYS A 10 -14.73 0.47 20.04
CA LYS A 10 -14.19 0.55 21.40
C LYS A 10 -14.58 1.87 22.04
N ARG A 11 -15.15 1.80 23.25
CA ARG A 11 -15.54 2.97 24.07
C ARG A 11 -16.38 4.00 23.29
N GLY A 12 -17.32 3.53 22.48
CA GLY A 12 -18.22 4.39 21.71
C GLY A 12 -17.59 5.03 20.47
N ILE A 13 -16.36 4.66 20.10
CA ILE A 13 -15.76 5.02 18.82
C ILE A 13 -15.77 3.79 17.90
N GLU A 14 -16.42 3.92 16.76
CA GLU A 14 -16.41 2.92 15.68
C GLU A 14 -15.42 3.32 14.60
N SER A 15 -14.68 2.35 14.08
CA SER A 15 -13.78 2.53 12.96
C SER A 15 -13.99 1.48 11.88
N LYS A 16 -13.94 1.93 10.63
CA LYS A 16 -14.04 1.09 9.44
C LYS A 16 -12.93 1.43 8.47
N LEU A 17 -12.00 0.49 8.27
CA LEU A 17 -10.89 0.62 7.33
C LEU A 17 -11.17 -0.20 6.07
N THR A 18 -11.32 0.45 4.92
CA THR A 18 -11.41 -0.20 3.61
C THR A 18 -10.06 -0.08 2.90
N ALA A 19 -9.40 -1.23 2.69
CA ALA A 19 -8.07 -1.33 2.08
C ALA A 19 -8.15 -2.02 0.71
N PHE A 20 -7.59 -1.41 -0.33
CA PHE A 20 -7.56 -1.96 -1.69
C PHE A 20 -6.52 -1.31 -2.60
N VAL A 21 -6.20 -1.97 -3.70
CA VAL A 21 -5.38 -1.41 -4.80
C VAL A 21 -6.31 -1.06 -5.96
N PRO A 22 -6.44 0.23 -6.36
CA PRO A 22 -7.23 0.63 -7.51
C PRO A 22 -6.70 0.02 -8.81
N LEU A 23 -7.57 -0.13 -9.81
CA LEU A 23 -7.14 -0.58 -11.14
C LEU A 23 -6.10 0.39 -11.73
N HIS A 24 -5.14 -0.16 -12.48
CA HIS A 24 -4.11 0.60 -13.20
C HIS A 24 -3.33 1.59 -12.33
N THR A 25 -3.13 1.28 -11.05
CA THR A 25 -2.59 2.20 -10.06
C THR A 25 -1.59 1.49 -9.15
N ASN A 26 -0.36 2.03 -9.07
CA ASN A 26 0.69 1.52 -8.18
C ASN A 26 0.56 2.15 -6.77
N ALA A 27 -0.61 2.01 -6.16
CA ALA A 27 -0.86 2.49 -4.82
C ALA A 27 -1.88 1.62 -4.07
N GLU A 28 -1.68 1.48 -2.77
CA GLU A 28 -2.69 0.96 -1.85
C GLU A 28 -3.43 2.13 -1.21
N ILE A 29 -4.76 2.08 -1.26
CA ILE A 29 -5.67 3.03 -0.63
C ILE A 29 -6.20 2.43 0.66
N ASN A 30 -6.19 3.24 1.71
CA ASN A 30 -6.68 2.92 3.05
C ASN A 30 -7.66 4.02 3.49
N ARG A 31 -8.95 3.83 3.23
CA ARG A 31 -10.01 4.74 3.72
C ARG A 31 -10.43 4.32 5.11
N LEU A 32 -10.25 5.20 6.09
CA LEU A 32 -10.70 5.03 7.46
C LEU A 32 -11.87 5.96 7.74
N ASP A 33 -13.04 5.39 8.01
CA ASP A 33 -14.17 6.11 8.59
C ASP A 33 -14.15 5.96 10.11
N VAL A 34 -14.25 7.06 10.85
CA VAL A 34 -14.29 7.10 12.32
C VAL A 34 -15.59 7.76 12.76
N THR A 35 -16.39 7.05 13.55
CA THR A 35 -17.70 7.52 14.01
C THR A 35 -17.76 7.62 15.53
N ASN A 36 -18.21 8.77 16.03
CA ASN A 36 -18.54 8.93 17.45
C ASN A 36 -19.98 8.45 17.71
N THR A 37 -20.13 7.32 18.37
CA THR A 37 -21.45 6.74 18.73
C THR A 37 -21.91 7.10 20.14
N THR A 38 -21.17 7.97 20.84
CA THR A 38 -21.55 8.49 22.15
C THR A 38 -22.49 9.69 22.03
N ASP A 39 -23.00 10.16 23.16
CA ASP A 39 -23.82 11.35 23.32
C ASP A 39 -23.01 12.61 23.68
N GLU A 40 -21.68 12.51 23.77
CA GLU A 40 -20.78 13.63 24.07
C GLU A 40 -19.76 13.88 22.93
N PRO A 41 -19.28 15.12 22.73
CA PRO A 41 -18.19 15.38 21.80
C PRO A 41 -16.92 14.61 22.16
N ALA A 42 -16.20 14.12 21.15
CA ALA A 42 -14.96 13.36 21.32
C ALA A 42 -13.81 13.97 20.52
N VAL A 43 -12.61 13.99 21.12
CA VAL A 43 -11.36 14.31 20.43
C VAL A 43 -10.55 13.02 20.26
N ILE A 44 -10.25 12.67 19.03
CA ILE A 44 -9.63 11.40 18.66
C ILE A 44 -8.40 11.70 17.81
N ASP A 45 -7.24 11.23 18.26
CA ASP A 45 -6.05 11.25 17.42
C ASP A 45 -5.91 9.91 16.69
N VAL A 46 -5.95 9.95 15.37
CA VAL A 46 -5.71 8.81 14.48
C VAL A 46 -4.25 8.83 14.07
N THR A 47 -3.57 7.69 14.14
CA THR A 47 -2.20 7.54 13.63
C THR A 47 -2.16 6.42 12.61
N GLY A 48 -1.97 6.77 11.34
CA GLY A 48 -1.68 5.81 10.28
C GLY A 48 -0.18 5.59 10.20
N SER A 49 0.28 4.34 10.16
CA SER A 49 1.71 4.03 10.15
C SER A 49 2.05 2.86 9.23
N VAL A 50 3.20 2.94 8.55
CA VAL A 50 3.83 1.86 7.78
C VAL A 50 5.31 1.76 8.12
N GLU A 51 5.85 0.54 8.14
CA GLU A 51 7.29 0.28 8.24
C GLU A 51 7.89 0.04 6.86
N TRP A 52 8.95 0.75 6.50
CA TRP A 52 9.55 0.62 5.20
C TRP A 52 10.51 -0.57 5.15
N CYS A 53 10.34 -1.44 4.16
CA CYS A 53 11.43 -2.31 3.71
C CYS A 53 12.38 -1.47 2.84
N LEU A 54 13.70 -1.71 2.94
CA LEU A 54 14.71 -1.05 2.09
C LEU A 54 14.79 -1.68 0.69
N TRP A 55 13.61 -1.84 0.07
CA TRP A 55 13.34 -2.32 -1.29
C TRP A 55 13.74 -3.76 -1.60
N ASN A 56 15.02 -4.10 -1.45
CA ASN A 56 15.49 -5.47 -1.63
C ASN A 56 15.35 -6.20 -0.29
N ALA A 57 14.28 -6.99 -0.14
CA ALA A 57 13.98 -7.71 1.10
C ALA A 57 15.08 -8.67 1.57
N VAL A 58 15.91 -9.21 0.67
CA VAL A 58 17.04 -10.05 1.03
C VAL A 58 18.15 -9.19 1.66
N ASP A 59 18.46 -8.04 1.07
CA ASP A 59 19.45 -7.11 1.62
C ASP A 59 18.96 -6.53 2.96
N ASP A 60 17.71 -6.07 3.01
CA ASP A 60 17.02 -5.50 4.17
C ASP A 60 17.15 -6.40 5.41
N SER A 61 16.95 -7.70 5.24
CA SER A 61 16.95 -8.70 6.33
C SER A 61 18.32 -9.27 6.70
N SER A 62 19.39 -8.96 5.96
CA SER A 62 20.69 -9.64 6.17
C SER A 62 21.93 -8.72 6.14
N ASN A 63 21.85 -7.56 5.51
CA ASN A 63 23.02 -6.73 5.20
C ASN A 63 23.15 -5.49 6.11
N PHE A 64 22.85 -5.65 7.40
CA PHE A 64 22.82 -4.58 8.40
C PHE A 64 24.09 -3.74 8.47
N GLN A 65 25.25 -4.34 8.18
CA GLN A 65 26.54 -3.64 8.13
C GLN A 65 26.55 -2.44 7.15
N ARG A 66 25.73 -2.50 6.09
CA ARG A 66 25.52 -1.41 5.13
C ARG A 66 24.19 -0.70 5.38
N ASN A 67 23.09 -1.47 5.40
CA ASN A 67 21.76 -0.91 5.18
C ASN A 67 21.25 -0.05 6.36
N LEU A 68 21.78 -0.25 7.58
CA LEU A 68 21.51 0.60 8.74
C LEU A 68 22.03 2.04 8.57
N SER A 69 22.83 2.31 7.53
CA SER A 69 23.36 3.65 7.23
C SER A 69 22.78 4.27 5.95
N THR A 70 21.76 3.65 5.33
CA THR A 70 21.24 4.10 4.03
C THR A 70 19.81 4.65 4.05
N GLY A 71 19.08 4.45 5.15
CA GLY A 71 17.71 4.95 5.33
C GLY A 71 17.60 6.46 5.08
N GLU A 72 16.82 6.88 4.09
CA GLU A 72 16.61 8.29 3.75
C GLU A 72 15.13 8.59 3.52
N VAL A 73 14.68 9.74 4.03
CA VAL A 73 13.29 10.21 3.92
C VAL A 73 13.21 11.68 3.50
N GLU A 74 12.05 12.10 3.01
CA GLU A 74 11.67 13.51 2.87
C GLU A 74 10.26 13.70 3.44
N ILE A 75 9.97 14.90 3.94
CA ILE A 75 8.68 15.24 4.54
C ILE A 75 8.10 16.44 3.81
N GLU A 76 6.84 16.36 3.44
CA GLU A 76 6.10 17.44 2.81
C GLU A 76 4.76 17.63 3.52
N ARG A 77 4.55 18.83 4.07
CA ARG A 77 3.28 19.25 4.67
C ARG A 77 2.63 20.27 3.74
N GLU A 78 1.52 19.89 3.13
CA GLU A 78 0.63 20.79 2.40
C GLU A 78 -0.50 21.27 3.33
N THR A 79 -1.39 22.12 2.82
CA THR A 79 -2.50 22.67 3.63
C THR A 79 -3.55 21.61 3.94
N ASP A 80 -3.79 20.71 2.98
CA ASP A 80 -4.83 19.69 2.99
C ASP A 80 -4.27 18.26 2.90
N ALA A 81 -2.95 18.10 2.88
CA ALA A 81 -2.30 16.80 2.83
C ALA A 81 -0.95 16.80 3.55
N THR A 82 -0.50 15.63 3.99
CA THR A 82 0.89 15.42 4.43
C THR A 82 1.41 14.14 3.82
N LEU A 83 2.57 14.21 3.17
CA LEU A 83 3.23 13.09 2.50
C LEU A 83 4.61 12.87 3.11
N LEU A 84 4.86 11.62 3.50
CA LEU A 84 6.14 11.15 4.02
C LEU A 84 6.78 10.23 2.98
N TYR A 85 7.95 10.59 2.49
CA TYR A 85 8.63 9.89 1.38
C TYR A 85 9.73 8.98 1.90
N HIS A 86 9.82 7.77 1.34
CA HIS A 86 10.96 6.87 1.51
C HIS A 86 11.77 6.82 0.23
N LYS A 87 13.04 7.24 0.32
CA LYS A 87 13.93 7.46 -0.84
C LYS A 87 15.31 6.80 -0.68
N THR A 88 15.43 5.79 0.17
CA THR A 88 16.66 5.02 0.35
C THR A 88 17.24 4.56 -0.99
N GLU A 89 18.53 4.82 -1.21
CA GLU A 89 19.27 4.57 -2.46
C GLU A 89 18.76 5.30 -3.72
N PHE A 90 17.82 6.25 -3.58
CA PHE A 90 17.37 7.09 -4.70
C PHE A 90 18.48 8.01 -5.22
N LYS A 91 19.39 8.45 -4.35
CA LYS A 91 20.60 9.20 -4.75
C LYS A 91 21.52 8.42 -5.68
N GLU A 92 21.46 7.09 -5.61
CA GLU A 92 22.33 6.20 -6.33
C GLU A 92 21.64 5.65 -7.59
N ARG A 93 21.31 4.36 -7.56
CA ARG A 93 20.91 3.55 -8.72
C ARG A 93 19.41 3.54 -8.92
N ARG A 94 18.63 3.77 -7.86
CA ARG A 94 17.16 3.72 -7.94
C ARG A 94 16.63 4.95 -8.65
N ASN A 95 15.61 4.74 -9.46
CA ASN A 95 14.82 5.77 -10.09
C ASN A 95 13.39 5.78 -9.53
N HIS A 96 13.19 5.16 -8.36
CA HIS A 96 11.89 5.04 -7.73
C HIS A 96 11.95 5.33 -6.23
N TYR A 97 10.85 5.83 -5.70
CA TYR A 97 10.63 6.10 -4.28
C TYR A 97 9.21 5.71 -3.89
N ALA A 98 8.94 5.64 -2.59
CA ALA A 98 7.59 5.43 -2.06
C ALA A 98 7.15 6.65 -1.26
N PHE A 99 5.84 6.81 -1.08
CA PHE A 99 5.30 7.76 -0.13
C PHE A 99 4.15 7.15 0.66
N TYR A 100 3.95 7.64 1.88
CA TYR A 100 2.75 7.43 2.66
C TYR A 100 2.11 8.77 2.98
N GLY A 101 0.92 8.99 2.44
CA GLY A 101 0.20 10.26 2.54
C GLY A 101 -1.13 10.13 3.26
N VAL A 102 -1.62 11.23 3.80
CA VAL A 102 -3.01 11.37 4.30
C VAL A 102 -3.64 12.65 3.79
N ASN A 103 -4.92 12.61 3.43
CA ASN A 103 -5.70 13.73 2.88
C ASN A 103 -6.20 14.71 3.96
N ALA A 104 -5.36 14.95 4.97
CA ALA A 104 -5.64 15.87 6.06
C ALA A 104 -4.34 16.48 6.58
N PRO A 105 -4.40 17.70 7.16
CA PRO A 105 -3.28 18.22 7.92
C PRO A 105 -3.01 17.34 9.16
N VAL A 106 -1.74 17.13 9.47
CA VAL A 106 -1.31 16.35 10.63
C VAL A 106 -1.00 17.25 11.82
N VAL A 107 -1.27 16.75 13.03
CA VAL A 107 -0.80 17.36 14.29
C VAL A 107 0.62 16.90 14.65
N GLY A 108 1.19 15.99 13.88
CA GLY A 108 2.60 15.60 13.91
C GLY A 108 2.86 14.36 13.06
N PHE A 109 4.13 14.02 12.86
CA PHE A 109 4.56 12.83 12.14
C PHE A 109 5.72 12.13 12.84
N ASP A 110 6.05 10.92 12.39
CA ASP A 110 7.31 10.28 12.73
C ASP A 110 7.82 9.47 11.53
N THR A 111 9.14 9.48 11.34
CA THR A 111 9.79 8.68 10.30
C THR A 111 10.88 7.76 10.84
N SER A 112 11.22 7.85 12.14
CA SER A 112 12.12 6.92 12.83
C SER A 112 11.33 5.89 13.63
N ARG A 113 11.53 4.59 13.36
CA ARG A 113 10.86 3.52 14.12
C ARG A 113 11.21 3.56 15.61
N ASP A 114 12.46 3.82 15.93
CA ASP A 114 12.95 3.74 17.32
C ASP A 114 12.42 4.91 18.17
N GLU A 115 12.24 6.10 17.59
CA GLU A 115 11.57 7.23 18.26
C GLU A 115 10.06 6.95 18.40
N PHE A 116 9.43 6.41 17.36
CA PHE A 116 7.99 6.12 17.35
C PHE A 116 7.59 5.04 18.36
N LEU A 117 8.29 3.90 18.32
CA LEU A 117 8.02 2.77 19.22
C LEU A 117 8.62 3.02 20.60
N GLY A 118 9.83 3.56 20.67
CA GLY A 118 10.67 3.57 21.87
C GLY A 118 11.55 2.32 21.92
N GLN A 119 12.75 2.47 22.50
CA GLN A 119 13.83 1.47 22.46
C GLN A 119 13.45 0.03 22.88
N PHE A 120 12.49 -0.12 23.80
CA PHE A 120 12.13 -1.41 24.40
C PHE A 120 10.65 -1.78 24.24
N ASN A 121 9.97 -1.14 23.30
CA ASN A 121 8.53 -1.32 23.06
C ASN A 121 8.28 -2.01 21.71
N GLY A 122 7.05 -2.51 21.53
CA GLY A 122 6.58 -3.09 20.27
C GLY A 122 5.43 -2.31 19.64
N TRP A 123 4.94 -2.80 18.50
CA TRP A 123 3.77 -2.27 17.79
C TRP A 123 2.47 -2.32 18.61
N ASP A 124 2.43 -3.15 19.66
CA ASP A 124 1.36 -3.22 20.65
C ASP A 124 1.40 -2.10 21.71
N THR A 125 2.57 -1.46 21.91
CA THR A 125 2.76 -0.36 22.88
C THR A 125 3.65 0.78 22.36
N PRO A 126 3.35 1.45 21.22
CA PRO A 126 4.19 2.52 20.73
C PRO A 126 4.26 3.71 21.71
N GLN A 127 5.47 4.20 21.98
CA GLN A 127 5.72 5.29 22.93
C GLN A 127 4.95 6.57 22.56
N VAL A 128 4.95 6.98 21.30
CA VAL A 128 4.26 8.21 20.87
C VAL A 128 2.74 8.14 21.05
N ILE A 129 2.16 6.94 21.00
CA ILE A 129 0.73 6.72 21.23
C ILE A 129 0.44 6.84 22.73
N ALA A 130 1.28 6.25 23.58
CA ALA A 130 1.15 6.33 25.03
C ALA A 130 1.33 7.76 25.56
N GLU A 131 2.24 8.53 24.97
CA GLU A 131 2.47 9.94 25.30
C GLU A 131 1.40 10.89 24.71
N GLY A 132 0.65 10.42 23.70
CA GLY A 132 -0.35 11.22 23.01
C GLY A 132 0.24 12.32 22.11
N LYS A 133 1.51 12.21 21.73
CA LYS A 133 2.24 13.23 20.97
C LYS A 133 3.27 12.58 20.04
N ALA A 134 3.21 12.92 18.75
CA ALA A 134 4.26 12.58 17.79
C ALA A 134 5.55 13.35 18.08
N HIS A 135 6.70 12.78 17.74
CA HIS A 135 8.01 13.40 18.02
C HIS A 135 8.54 14.24 16.86
N ASP A 136 7.86 14.23 15.70
CA ASP A 136 8.33 14.89 14.47
C ASP A 136 9.72 14.37 14.07
N SER A 137 9.97 13.09 14.29
CA SER A 137 11.27 12.46 14.04
C SER A 137 11.60 12.37 12.56
N VAL A 138 12.87 12.63 12.22
CA VAL A 138 13.42 12.51 10.86
C VAL A 138 14.47 11.40 10.83
N ALA A 139 14.18 10.30 10.16
CA ALA A 139 15.09 9.17 10.05
C ALA A 139 16.36 9.52 9.27
N HIS A 140 17.48 8.96 9.74
CA HIS A 140 18.78 9.03 9.09
C HIS A 140 19.51 7.70 9.32
N GLY A 141 19.43 6.79 8.35
CA GLY A 141 19.78 5.38 8.55
C GLY A 141 18.69 4.61 9.31
N TRP A 142 19.11 3.56 10.02
CA TRP A 142 18.28 2.69 10.85
C TRP A 142 17.03 2.17 10.13
N PHE A 143 15.86 2.33 10.76
CA PHE A 143 14.59 1.76 10.31
C PHE A 143 13.61 2.90 10.00
N PRO A 144 13.56 3.37 8.74
CA PRO A 144 12.57 4.33 8.32
C PRO A 144 11.14 3.78 8.47
N ILE A 145 10.24 4.62 8.96
CA ILE A 145 8.79 4.42 8.92
C ILE A 145 8.14 5.65 8.26
N ALA A 146 6.83 5.59 8.09
CA ALA A 146 6.02 6.78 7.91
C ALA A 146 4.80 6.68 8.83
N ALA A 147 4.70 7.60 9.78
CA ALA A 147 3.58 7.72 10.69
C ALA A 147 2.99 9.14 10.63
N ASN A 148 1.73 9.27 10.21
CA ASN A 148 1.00 10.53 10.20
C ASN A 148 -0.04 10.53 11.33
N ARG A 149 -0.03 11.57 12.19
CA ARG A 149 -1.02 11.74 13.26
C ARG A 149 -2.00 12.85 12.92
N VAL A 150 -3.29 12.52 12.83
CA VAL A 150 -4.38 13.45 12.53
C VAL A 150 -5.29 13.56 13.75
N ARG A 151 -5.71 14.78 14.10
CA ARG A 151 -6.70 15.01 15.16
C ARG A 151 -8.08 15.22 14.55
N LEU A 152 -9.04 14.46 15.04
CA LEU A 152 -10.45 14.57 14.71
C LEU A 152 -11.21 15.08 15.94
N GLU A 153 -12.08 16.06 15.74
CA GLU A 153 -13.03 16.53 16.74
C GLU A 153 -14.43 16.17 16.25
N LEU A 154 -15.08 15.21 16.90
CA LEU A 154 -16.34 14.62 16.44
C LEU A 154 -17.48 14.90 17.42
N GLN A 155 -18.57 15.48 16.92
CA GLN A 155 -19.83 15.60 17.64
C GLN A 155 -20.52 14.24 17.81
N PRO A 156 -21.52 14.12 18.70
CA PRO A 156 -22.35 12.93 18.81
C PRO A 156 -22.96 12.51 17.47
N GLY A 157 -22.71 11.27 17.04
CA GLY A 157 -23.18 10.72 15.77
C GLY A 157 -22.39 11.17 14.54
N GLU A 158 -21.36 11.99 14.69
CA GLU A 158 -20.55 12.46 13.57
C GLU A 158 -19.56 11.39 13.09
N THR A 159 -19.41 11.29 11.77
CA THR A 159 -18.40 10.48 11.10
C THR A 159 -17.43 11.39 10.35
N ALA A 160 -16.14 11.20 10.55
CA ALA A 160 -15.10 11.76 9.69
C ALA A 160 -14.35 10.65 8.94
N SER A 161 -13.91 10.96 7.72
CA SER A 161 -13.20 10.02 6.85
C SER A 161 -11.79 10.54 6.55
N LEU A 162 -10.81 9.65 6.67
CA LEU A 162 -9.42 9.88 6.28
C LEU A 162 -9.04 8.91 5.18
N VAL A 163 -8.31 9.38 4.18
CA VAL A 163 -7.74 8.57 3.11
C VAL A 163 -6.23 8.57 3.27
N PHE A 164 -5.70 7.41 3.64
CA PHE A 164 -4.28 7.14 3.61
C PHE A 164 -3.91 6.47 2.29
N MET A 165 -2.74 6.81 1.74
CA MET A 165 -2.24 6.25 0.49
C MET A 165 -0.79 5.85 0.61
N LEU A 166 -0.50 4.58 0.31
CA LEU A 166 0.85 4.07 0.10
C LEU A 166 1.11 3.99 -1.41
N GLY A 167 1.96 4.87 -1.93
CA GLY A 167 2.25 4.94 -3.37
C GLY A 167 3.67 4.53 -3.73
N TYR A 168 3.83 3.89 -4.88
CA TYR A 168 5.12 3.67 -5.55
C TYR A 168 5.23 4.60 -6.77
N ILE A 169 6.34 5.33 -6.86
CA ILE A 169 6.63 6.24 -7.95
C ILE A 169 7.94 5.85 -8.60
N GLU A 170 7.93 5.73 -9.92
CA GLU A 170 9.12 5.63 -10.74
C GLU A 170 9.22 6.87 -11.64
N VAL A 171 10.43 7.40 -11.77
CA VAL A 171 10.72 8.59 -12.58
C VAL A 171 11.81 8.28 -13.60
N ALA A 172 11.75 8.98 -14.74
CA ALA A 172 12.82 8.92 -15.73
C ALA A 172 14.13 9.47 -15.13
N LYS A 173 15.28 8.97 -15.61
CA LYS A 173 16.60 9.30 -15.05
C LYS A 173 16.90 10.80 -15.05
N ASP A 174 16.45 11.50 -16.09
CA ASP A 174 16.58 12.95 -16.29
C ASP A 174 15.58 13.77 -15.47
N GLN A 175 14.57 13.13 -14.89
CA GLN A 175 13.52 13.75 -14.08
C GLN A 175 13.57 13.33 -12.60
N LYS A 176 14.70 12.79 -12.14
CA LYS A 176 14.86 12.31 -10.75
C LYS A 176 14.73 13.41 -9.71
N TRP A 177 15.24 14.60 -10.01
CA TRP A 177 15.39 15.70 -9.05
C TRP A 177 14.41 16.83 -9.35
N GLU A 178 13.94 17.54 -8.32
CA GLU A 178 13.02 18.66 -8.48
C GLU A 178 13.62 19.78 -9.35
N ASP A 179 14.83 20.22 -8.98
CA ASP A 179 15.65 21.13 -9.79
C ASP A 179 17.14 20.82 -9.55
N PRO A 180 17.83 20.20 -10.52
CA PRO A 180 19.25 19.89 -10.37
C PRO A 180 20.16 21.12 -10.57
N ASN A 181 19.64 22.23 -11.09
CA ASN A 181 20.41 23.44 -11.37
C ASN A 181 20.33 24.47 -10.24
N ASP A 182 19.36 24.34 -9.34
CA ASP A 182 19.26 25.13 -8.11
C ASP A 182 20.07 24.47 -6.98
N PRO A 183 21.17 25.09 -6.51
CA PRO A 183 21.96 24.56 -5.41
C PRO A 183 21.17 24.30 -4.12
N ALA A 184 20.06 25.03 -3.91
CA ALA A 184 19.19 24.85 -2.75
C ALA A 184 18.29 23.60 -2.84
N LYS A 185 18.18 23.00 -4.03
CA LYS A 185 17.30 21.84 -4.31
C LYS A 185 18.05 20.58 -4.68
N VAL A 186 19.38 20.61 -4.58
CA VAL A 186 20.23 19.45 -4.85
C VAL A 186 19.86 18.31 -3.90
N GLY A 187 19.47 17.17 -4.48
CA GLY A 187 19.09 15.98 -3.73
C GLY A 187 17.61 15.91 -3.34
N ILE A 188 16.79 16.92 -3.64
CA ILE A 188 15.33 16.88 -3.44
C ILE A 188 14.68 16.10 -4.58
N ILE A 189 13.92 15.05 -4.24
CA ILE A 189 13.25 14.22 -5.25
C ILE A 189 12.18 15.00 -6.03
N ASN A 190 11.97 14.65 -7.30
CA ASN A 190 10.84 15.15 -8.07
C ASN A 190 9.53 14.53 -7.56
N LYS A 191 8.73 15.32 -6.84
CA LYS A 191 7.46 14.90 -6.22
C LYS A 191 6.23 15.05 -7.11
N LYS A 192 6.35 15.64 -8.30
CA LYS A 192 5.20 15.90 -9.19
C LYS A 192 4.37 14.63 -9.47
N PRO A 193 4.98 13.47 -9.80
CA PRO A 193 4.20 12.26 -10.05
C PRO A 193 3.52 11.71 -8.78
N ALA A 194 4.12 11.90 -7.60
CA ALA A 194 3.50 11.56 -6.33
C ALA A 194 2.28 12.43 -6.06
N HIS A 195 2.38 13.74 -6.28
CA HIS A 195 1.26 14.65 -6.15
C HIS A 195 0.11 14.33 -7.12
N GLU A 196 0.43 14.01 -8.37
CA GLU A 196 -0.55 13.60 -9.38
C GLU A 196 -1.25 12.30 -8.97
N LEU A 197 -0.50 11.30 -8.50
CA LEU A 197 -1.07 10.05 -8.00
C LEU A 197 -1.95 10.28 -6.77
N PHE A 198 -1.47 11.08 -5.81
CA PHE A 198 -2.20 11.37 -4.57
C PHE A 198 -3.53 12.08 -4.83
N ARG A 199 -3.54 13.11 -5.69
CA ARG A 199 -4.74 13.89 -6.03
C ARG A 199 -5.83 13.10 -6.76
N ARG A 200 -5.50 11.96 -7.37
CA ARG A 200 -6.49 11.07 -7.99
C ARG A 200 -7.43 10.43 -6.96
N PHE A 201 -7.02 10.35 -5.70
CA PHE A 201 -7.76 9.69 -4.62
C PHE A 201 -7.75 10.51 -3.32
N ALA A 202 -7.67 11.84 -3.42
CA ALA A 202 -7.63 12.74 -2.26
C ALA A 202 -8.99 12.91 -1.57
N THR A 203 -10.10 12.50 -2.20
CA THR A 203 -11.45 12.59 -1.61
C THR A 203 -12.14 11.23 -1.48
N VAL A 204 -13.11 11.16 -0.58
CA VAL A 204 -13.92 9.95 -0.34
C VAL A 204 -14.64 9.52 -1.62
N GLU A 205 -15.19 10.46 -2.38
CA GLU A 205 -15.92 10.19 -3.61
C GLU A 205 -15.03 9.57 -4.69
N GLN A 206 -13.78 10.05 -4.80
CA GLN A 206 -12.80 9.47 -5.72
C GLN A 206 -12.44 8.04 -5.32
N VAL A 207 -12.27 7.79 -4.02
CA VAL A 207 -12.00 6.44 -3.48
C VAL A 207 -13.18 5.50 -3.72
N GLU A 208 -14.41 5.95 -3.46
CA GLU A 208 -15.63 5.16 -3.70
C GLU A 208 -15.82 4.85 -5.19
N ALA A 209 -15.56 5.81 -6.07
CA ALA A 209 -15.60 5.60 -7.52
C ALA A 209 -14.59 4.52 -7.94
N ALA A 210 -13.35 4.58 -7.43
CA ALA A 210 -12.32 3.60 -7.72
C ALA A 210 -12.66 2.20 -7.17
N LEU A 211 -13.24 2.11 -5.97
CA LEU A 211 -13.70 0.85 -5.40
C LEU A 211 -14.88 0.27 -6.21
N LYS A 212 -15.79 1.12 -6.68
CA LYS A 212 -16.90 0.70 -7.55
C LYS A 212 -16.38 0.20 -8.90
N GLU A 213 -15.38 0.86 -9.47
CA GLU A 213 -14.71 0.41 -10.69
C GLU A 213 -14.07 -0.97 -10.50
N LEU A 214 -13.32 -1.17 -9.40
CA LEU A 214 -12.73 -2.46 -9.03
C LEU A 214 -13.80 -3.56 -8.87
N ASN A 215 -14.93 -3.24 -8.22
CA ASN A 215 -16.04 -4.18 -8.07
C ASN A 215 -16.70 -4.52 -9.41
N SER A 216 -16.84 -3.55 -10.30
CA SER A 216 -17.39 -3.77 -11.64
C SER A 216 -16.48 -4.67 -12.47
N TYR A 217 -15.16 -4.41 -12.44
CA TYR A 217 -14.15 -5.25 -13.07
C TYR A 217 -14.25 -6.71 -12.63
N TRP A 218 -14.30 -6.97 -11.33
CA TRP A 218 -14.41 -8.35 -10.83
C TRP A 218 -15.76 -8.99 -11.16
N SER A 219 -16.84 -8.22 -11.15
CA SER A 219 -18.17 -8.72 -11.49
C SER A 219 -18.23 -9.14 -12.96
N GLU A 220 -17.64 -8.35 -13.86
CA GLU A 220 -17.55 -8.64 -15.29
C GLU A 220 -16.62 -9.84 -15.56
N LEU A 221 -15.44 -9.85 -14.94
CA LEU A 221 -14.44 -10.90 -15.13
C LEU A 221 -14.97 -12.30 -14.80
N LEU A 222 -15.80 -12.42 -13.77
CA LEU A 222 -16.35 -13.71 -13.31
C LEU A 222 -17.58 -14.18 -14.11
N THR A 223 -18.00 -13.45 -15.16
CA THR A 223 -19.18 -13.84 -15.95
C THR A 223 -18.94 -14.97 -16.93
N THR A 224 -17.68 -15.26 -17.31
CA THR A 224 -17.37 -16.22 -18.37
C THR A 224 -17.83 -17.65 -18.05
N TYR A 225 -17.79 -18.05 -16.78
CA TYR A 225 -18.25 -19.37 -16.35
C TYR A 225 -18.96 -19.29 -15.01
N SER A 226 -20.18 -19.83 -14.96
CA SER A 226 -20.94 -19.99 -13.72
C SER A 226 -21.82 -21.24 -13.77
N VAL A 227 -22.20 -21.73 -12.60
CA VAL A 227 -23.11 -22.86 -12.41
C VAL A 227 -24.18 -22.48 -11.38
N ASP A 228 -25.42 -22.92 -11.64
CA ASP A 228 -26.52 -22.94 -10.68
C ASP A 228 -26.93 -24.41 -10.54
N SER A 229 -26.44 -25.06 -9.48
CA SER A 229 -26.60 -26.50 -9.27
C SER A 229 -27.61 -26.86 -8.18
N GLY A 230 -28.00 -25.88 -7.37
CA GLY A 230 -28.72 -26.10 -6.11
C GLY A 230 -27.81 -26.51 -4.93
N ASP A 231 -26.51 -26.70 -5.13
CA ASP A 231 -25.52 -26.86 -4.06
C ASP A 231 -24.72 -25.55 -3.88
N GLU A 232 -25.06 -24.79 -2.83
CA GLU A 232 -24.41 -23.53 -2.50
C GLU A 232 -22.89 -23.62 -2.32
N LYS A 233 -22.35 -24.80 -1.97
CA LYS A 233 -20.91 -25.00 -1.77
C LYS A 233 -20.22 -25.12 -3.11
N LEU A 234 -20.80 -25.89 -4.02
CA LEU A 234 -20.31 -26.02 -5.39
C LEU A 234 -20.38 -24.66 -6.09
N ASP A 235 -21.54 -24.00 -6.03
CA ASP A 235 -21.80 -22.75 -6.74
C ASP A 235 -20.85 -21.65 -6.28
N ARG A 236 -20.63 -21.45 -4.97
CA ARG A 236 -19.67 -20.42 -4.51
C ARG A 236 -18.21 -20.71 -4.85
N MET A 237 -17.83 -22.00 -4.94
CA MET A 237 -16.47 -22.36 -5.32
C MET A 237 -16.25 -22.09 -6.80
N VAL A 238 -17.15 -22.57 -7.66
CA VAL A 238 -17.07 -22.39 -9.10
C VAL A 238 -17.22 -20.92 -9.49
N ASN A 239 -18.22 -20.23 -8.95
CA ASN A 239 -18.61 -18.90 -9.44
C ASN A 239 -17.76 -17.76 -8.84
N ILE A 240 -17.07 -17.99 -7.72
CA ILE A 240 -16.34 -16.92 -7.00
C ILE A 240 -14.94 -17.37 -6.61
N TRP A 241 -14.82 -18.23 -5.60
CA TRP A 241 -13.56 -18.38 -4.87
C TRP A 241 -12.45 -19.07 -5.67
N HIS A 242 -12.78 -20.08 -6.46
CA HIS A 242 -11.77 -20.78 -7.25
C HIS A 242 -11.26 -19.91 -8.39
N GLN A 243 -12.15 -19.21 -9.11
CA GLN A 243 -11.76 -18.27 -10.17
C GLN A 243 -10.93 -17.09 -9.60
N TYR A 244 -11.32 -16.56 -8.44
CA TYR A 244 -10.53 -15.54 -7.73
C TYR A 244 -9.11 -16.05 -7.41
N GLN A 245 -9.01 -17.28 -6.90
CA GLN A 245 -7.72 -17.90 -6.59
C GLN A 245 -6.87 -18.13 -7.85
N CYS A 246 -7.45 -18.54 -8.98
CA CYS A 246 -6.74 -18.69 -10.25
C CYS A 246 -6.14 -17.36 -10.73
N MET A 247 -6.84 -16.23 -10.54
CA MET A 247 -6.27 -14.90 -10.82
C MET A 247 -5.10 -14.59 -9.87
N VAL A 248 -5.23 -14.90 -8.58
CA VAL A 248 -4.16 -14.67 -7.60
C VAL A 248 -2.91 -15.49 -7.95
N THR A 249 -3.04 -16.78 -8.27
CA THR A 249 -1.88 -17.61 -8.66
C THR A 249 -1.29 -17.17 -9.99
N PHE A 250 -2.10 -16.76 -10.97
CA PHE A 250 -1.59 -16.22 -12.23
C PHE A 250 -0.72 -14.97 -12.03
N ASN A 251 -1.13 -14.07 -11.13
CA ASN A 251 -0.38 -12.85 -10.82
C ASN A 251 0.84 -13.11 -9.93
N MET A 252 0.67 -13.90 -8.86
CA MET A 252 1.69 -14.07 -7.82
C MET A 252 2.62 -15.26 -8.08
N SER A 253 2.28 -16.17 -9.00
CA SER A 253 2.97 -17.45 -9.14
C SER A 253 3.06 -18.12 -7.75
N ARG A 254 4.28 -18.32 -7.24
CA ARG A 254 4.61 -18.80 -5.89
C ARG A 254 5.60 -17.85 -5.22
N SER A 255 5.52 -16.55 -5.52
CA SER A 255 6.49 -15.56 -5.05
C SER A 255 6.30 -15.22 -3.57
N ALA A 256 5.13 -14.70 -3.20
CA ALA A 256 4.87 -14.16 -1.87
C ALA A 256 3.52 -14.63 -1.30
N SER A 257 3.55 -15.14 -0.08
CA SER A 257 2.40 -15.44 0.77
C SER A 257 2.83 -15.42 2.24
N TYR A 258 1.96 -15.75 3.18
CA TYR A 258 2.37 -15.91 4.58
C TYR A 258 3.23 -17.16 4.84
N TYR A 259 3.49 -17.98 3.81
CA TYR A 259 4.40 -19.12 3.87
C TYR A 259 5.60 -18.95 2.92
N GLU A 260 5.38 -18.42 1.71
CA GLU A 260 6.42 -18.14 0.72
C GLU A 260 6.96 -16.72 0.91
N SER A 261 8.26 -16.57 1.19
CA SER A 261 8.83 -15.33 1.75
C SER A 261 9.03 -14.17 0.77
N GLY A 262 8.74 -14.32 -0.53
CA GLY A 262 9.01 -13.29 -1.53
C GLY A 262 10.49 -13.14 -1.92
N MET A 263 11.41 -13.92 -1.34
CA MET A 263 12.85 -13.74 -1.52
C MET A 263 13.48 -14.68 -2.56
N GLY A 264 13.05 -15.94 -2.61
CA GLY A 264 13.78 -17.01 -3.32
C GLY A 264 13.11 -17.56 -4.59
N ARG A 265 11.84 -17.22 -4.84
CA ARG A 265 11.05 -17.79 -5.94
C ARG A 265 10.46 -16.69 -6.81
N GLY A 266 10.73 -16.76 -8.12
CA GLY A 266 10.10 -15.93 -9.14
C GLY A 266 8.90 -16.62 -9.79
N MET A 267 8.76 -16.42 -11.09
CA MET A 267 7.76 -17.13 -11.90
C MET A 267 8.34 -18.46 -12.40
N GLY A 268 7.82 -19.58 -11.88
CA GLY A 268 8.27 -20.91 -12.30
C GLY A 268 7.67 -21.28 -13.66
N PHE A 269 8.46 -21.87 -14.57
CA PHE A 269 7.98 -22.29 -15.90
C PHE A 269 6.82 -23.28 -15.79
N ARG A 270 6.99 -24.37 -15.02
CA ARG A 270 5.94 -25.37 -14.81
C ARG A 270 4.70 -24.77 -14.13
N ASP A 271 4.91 -24.00 -13.06
CA ASP A 271 3.80 -23.43 -12.28
C ASP A 271 2.99 -22.44 -13.12
N SER A 272 3.65 -21.57 -13.90
CA SER A 272 2.98 -20.63 -14.79
C SER A 272 2.16 -21.34 -15.88
N ASN A 273 2.68 -22.43 -16.46
CA ASN A 273 1.93 -23.24 -17.42
C ASN A 273 0.69 -23.89 -16.79
N GLN A 274 0.78 -24.38 -15.55
CA GLN A 274 -0.36 -24.99 -14.85
C GLN A 274 -1.40 -23.94 -14.44
N ASP A 275 -0.96 -22.77 -13.97
CA ASP A 275 -1.84 -21.67 -13.60
C ASP A 275 -2.66 -21.17 -14.82
N LEU A 276 -2.09 -21.19 -16.02
CA LEU A 276 -2.79 -20.83 -17.27
C LEU A 276 -4.03 -21.70 -17.54
N LEU A 277 -4.02 -22.98 -17.16
CA LEU A 277 -5.16 -23.89 -17.39
C LEU A 277 -6.43 -23.43 -16.66
N GLY A 278 -6.26 -22.87 -15.46
CA GLY A 278 -7.35 -22.33 -14.64
C GLY A 278 -7.68 -20.86 -14.94
N PHE A 279 -6.87 -20.17 -15.75
CA PHE A 279 -6.94 -18.73 -15.95
C PHE A 279 -7.32 -18.29 -17.36
N VAL A 280 -7.03 -19.10 -18.39
CA VAL A 280 -7.15 -18.67 -19.80
C VAL A 280 -8.54 -18.20 -20.22
N HIS A 281 -9.59 -18.70 -19.57
CA HIS A 281 -10.97 -18.29 -19.82
C HIS A 281 -11.34 -16.94 -19.17
N LEU A 282 -10.52 -16.43 -18.24
CA LEU A 282 -10.74 -15.15 -17.57
C LEU A 282 -10.17 -14.00 -18.39
N ILE A 283 -8.88 -14.06 -18.75
CA ILE A 283 -8.20 -13.02 -19.55
C ILE A 283 -7.28 -13.68 -20.60
N PRO A 284 -7.82 -14.07 -21.77
CA PRO A 284 -7.06 -14.79 -22.79
C PRO A 284 -5.88 -13.99 -23.37
N GLU A 285 -5.98 -12.66 -23.42
CA GLU A 285 -4.91 -11.79 -23.94
C GLU A 285 -3.67 -11.83 -23.04
N ARG A 286 -3.87 -11.74 -21.71
CA ARG A 286 -2.78 -11.86 -20.73
C ARG A 286 -2.24 -13.30 -20.65
N ALA A 287 -3.11 -14.29 -20.86
CA ALA A 287 -2.67 -15.68 -20.98
C ALA A 287 -1.74 -15.86 -22.19
N ARG A 288 -2.08 -15.27 -23.34
CA ARG A 288 -1.25 -15.30 -24.55
C ARG A 288 0.10 -14.61 -24.32
N GLU A 289 0.12 -13.44 -23.71
CA GLU A 289 1.35 -12.73 -23.33
C GLU A 289 2.23 -13.61 -22.44
N ARG A 290 1.66 -14.19 -21.37
CA ARG A 290 2.38 -15.09 -20.46
C ARG A 290 3.00 -16.30 -21.17
N ILE A 291 2.31 -16.89 -22.16
CA ILE A 291 2.86 -18.00 -22.96
C ILE A 291 4.12 -17.54 -23.71
N ILE A 292 4.10 -16.34 -24.30
CA ILE A 292 5.25 -15.78 -25.01
C ILE A 292 6.39 -15.51 -24.03
N ASP A 293 6.11 -14.92 -22.87
CA ASP A 293 7.13 -14.62 -21.85
C ASP A 293 7.85 -15.89 -21.40
N ILE A 294 7.11 -16.94 -21.03
CA ILE A 294 7.72 -18.17 -20.51
C ILE A 294 8.43 -18.97 -21.61
N ALA A 295 7.89 -19.01 -22.83
CA ALA A 295 8.52 -19.68 -23.96
C ALA A 295 9.83 -18.97 -24.39
N SER A 296 9.91 -17.65 -24.21
CA SER A 296 11.13 -16.87 -24.50
C SER A 296 12.30 -17.20 -23.55
N THR A 297 12.03 -17.92 -22.45
CA THR A 297 13.06 -18.41 -21.52
C THR A 297 13.48 -19.87 -21.79
N GLN A 298 12.83 -20.54 -22.75
CA GLN A 298 13.18 -21.90 -23.12
C GLN A 298 14.53 -21.93 -23.87
N MET A 299 15.37 -22.90 -23.54
CA MET A 299 16.63 -23.15 -24.25
C MET A 299 16.36 -23.83 -25.60
N GLU A 300 17.37 -23.89 -26.47
CA GLU A 300 17.24 -24.44 -27.83
C GLU A 300 17.10 -25.98 -27.88
N ASP A 301 17.54 -26.69 -26.84
CA ASP A 301 17.54 -28.15 -26.72
C ASP A 301 16.24 -28.74 -26.12
#